data_AF-A0A4V1V6I2-F1
#
_entry.id   AF-A0A4V1V6I2-F1
#
_cell.length_a   1.000
_cell.length_b   1.000
_cell.length_c   1.000
_cell.angle_alpha   90.00
_cell.angle_beta   90.00
_cell.angle_gamma   90.00
#
_symmetry.space_group_name_H-M   'P 1'
#
loop_
_entity.id
_entity.type
_entity.pdbx_description
1 polymer ?
#
loop_
_entity_poly.entity_id
_entity_poly.type
_entity_poly.pdbx_seq_one_letter_code
_entity_poly.pdbx_strand_id
1 'polypeptide(L)'
;MKPSTGYRPTTAHGIGPVIPLYAESGISRRRDGRKGEARRCWREASSRVLTRFVSNIRHFLSVDPELGNGNLLTRMEMLKTLLTLACLAHAGIAGATVITSQDFSTDPVLAESQTAGAWYTDRYAPAAFESQEFIGDGRLAVTISADDSAAGRPAYAAGAFYNTQGRKFDLGAATTVSIDFYIDPSFENAAGRFGGIWGTGIDAGGAVSAYPILEFFDNQFMAFDFLNGGWIGLGLPTGFAYGEFVTLSISLNTHTDQFTYSVSDEALLTGAANGTVGLADVILQNVNTDAGVDRTLYFDNFVATLEPAPVPLPAGLPLVLTGLGALGLAARRRR
;
A
#
# COMPACT_ATOMS: atom_id res chain seq x y z
N MET A 1 -52.00 -34.16 24.20
CA MET A 1 -53.09 -35.00 23.66
C MET A 1 -54.21 -34.06 23.18
N LYS A 2 -54.59 -34.16 21.89
CA LYS A 2 -55.66 -33.43 21.14
C LYS A 2 -55.41 -31.92 20.81
N PRO A 3 -55.89 -31.40 19.65
CA PRO A 3 -55.30 -31.63 18.33
C PRO A 3 -55.14 -30.38 17.42
N SER A 4 -54.48 -30.64 16.28
CA SER A 4 -54.28 -29.90 15.02
C SER A 4 -55.29 -28.84 14.53
N THR A 5 -54.73 -27.78 13.94
CA THR A 5 -55.08 -27.17 12.63
C THR A 5 -53.79 -26.53 12.09
N GLY A 6 -53.23 -26.77 10.90
CA GLY A 6 -53.84 -27.09 9.62
C GLY A 6 -53.80 -25.85 8.72
N TYR A 7 -52.65 -25.53 8.11
CA TYR A 7 -52.61 -24.64 6.95
C TYR A 7 -51.51 -25.08 5.98
N ARG A 8 -51.89 -25.29 4.71
CA ARG A 8 -51.07 -25.73 3.58
C ARG A 8 -50.80 -24.54 2.63
N PRO A 9 -49.79 -24.66 1.75
CA PRO A 9 -49.13 -23.54 1.09
C PRO A 9 -49.83 -23.11 -0.21
N THR A 10 -49.65 -21.84 -0.58
CA THR A 10 -49.97 -21.33 -1.91
C THR A 10 -48.69 -21.15 -2.73
N THR A 11 -48.56 -21.99 -3.74
CA THR A 11 -47.75 -21.78 -4.95
C THR A 11 -48.34 -20.64 -5.80
N ALA A 12 -47.49 -19.73 -6.27
CA ALA A 12 -47.78 -18.91 -7.44
C ALA A 12 -46.52 -18.76 -8.30
N HIS A 13 -46.60 -19.31 -9.50
CA HIS A 13 -45.75 -19.02 -10.65
C HIS A 13 -45.92 -17.56 -11.09
N GLY A 14 -44.88 -16.95 -11.65
CA GLY A 14 -45.03 -15.65 -12.33
C GLY A 14 -43.73 -15.00 -12.79
N ILE A 15 -43.19 -15.51 -13.90
CA ILE A 15 -42.76 -14.73 -15.09
C ILE A 15 -41.95 -13.45 -14.79
N GLY A 16 -40.64 -13.52 -15.02
CA GLY A 16 -39.78 -12.34 -15.06
C GLY A 16 -40.02 -11.45 -16.29
N PRO A 17 -39.50 -10.22 -16.25
CA PRO A 17 -39.14 -9.48 -17.45
C PRO A 17 -37.63 -9.22 -17.50
N VAL A 18 -37.02 -9.73 -18.57
CA VAL A 18 -36.01 -9.09 -19.44
C VAL A 18 -35.24 -7.91 -18.82
N ILE A 19 -34.00 -8.18 -18.40
CA ILE A 19 -32.98 -7.17 -18.11
C ILE A 19 -32.49 -6.58 -19.45
N PRO A 20 -32.44 -5.25 -19.63
CA PRO A 20 -31.91 -4.65 -20.84
C PRO A 20 -30.39 -4.81 -20.91
N LEU A 21 -29.91 -5.20 -22.10
CA LEU A 21 -28.52 -5.11 -22.52
C LEU A 21 -27.97 -3.71 -22.23
N TYR A 22 -26.98 -3.63 -21.36
CA TYR A 22 -26.17 -2.42 -21.20
C TYR A 22 -25.34 -2.21 -22.46
N ALA A 23 -25.46 -1.01 -23.01
CA ALA A 23 -24.65 -0.52 -24.10
C ALA A 23 -23.18 -0.45 -23.66
N GLU A 24 -22.30 -0.98 -24.51
CA GLU A 24 -20.86 -0.76 -24.46
C GLU A 24 -20.57 0.75 -24.47
N SER A 25 -20.15 1.30 -23.33
CA SER A 25 -19.49 2.59 -23.29
C SER A 25 -17.99 2.35 -23.47
N GLY A 26 -17.49 2.71 -24.65
CA GLY A 26 -16.07 2.71 -24.95
C GLY A 26 -15.32 3.68 -24.02
N ILE A 27 -14.71 3.13 -22.97
CA ILE A 27 -13.63 3.79 -22.22
C ILE A 27 -12.38 2.95 -22.48
N SER A 28 -11.84 3.11 -23.68
CA SER A 28 -10.55 2.56 -24.07
C SER A 28 -9.48 3.63 -23.91
N ARG A 29 -8.46 3.28 -23.11
CA ARG A 29 -7.08 3.79 -23.12
C ARG A 29 -6.88 5.22 -22.62
N ARG A 30 -6.49 5.34 -21.35
CA ARG A 30 -5.41 6.23 -20.87
C ARG A 30 -5.23 6.07 -19.36
N ARG A 31 -4.45 5.09 -18.88
CA ARG A 31 -3.81 5.23 -17.55
C ARG A 31 -2.60 4.37 -17.22
N ASP A 32 -1.98 3.69 -18.19
CA ASP A 32 -0.61 3.14 -18.00
C ASP A 32 0.49 4.22 -17.94
N GLY A 33 0.14 5.48 -18.15
CA GLY A 33 1.10 6.59 -18.18
C GLY A 33 1.62 7.05 -16.82
N ARG A 34 0.84 6.95 -15.72
CA ARG A 34 1.15 7.75 -14.50
C ARG A 34 2.26 7.17 -13.61
N LYS A 35 2.33 5.85 -13.44
CA LYS A 35 3.43 5.21 -12.68
C LYS A 35 4.76 5.26 -13.46
N GLY A 36 4.68 5.20 -14.80
CA GLY A 36 5.80 5.47 -15.71
C GLY A 36 6.25 6.93 -15.71
N GLU A 37 5.30 7.88 -15.65
CA GLU A 37 5.57 9.33 -15.64
C GLU A 37 6.24 9.80 -14.35
N ALA A 38 5.91 9.26 -13.18
CA ALA A 38 6.63 9.62 -11.94
C ALA A 38 8.11 9.16 -12.01
N ARG A 39 8.36 7.94 -12.50
CA ARG A 39 9.72 7.41 -12.71
C ARG A 39 10.45 8.15 -13.84
N ARG A 40 9.74 8.57 -14.90
CA ARG A 40 10.29 9.34 -16.04
C ARG A 40 10.59 10.78 -15.65
N CYS A 41 9.68 11.45 -14.94
CA CYS A 41 9.83 12.81 -14.44
C CYS A 41 11.00 12.88 -13.44
N TRP A 42 11.16 11.85 -12.60
CA TRP A 42 12.33 11.76 -11.73
C TRP A 42 13.62 11.55 -12.53
N ARG A 43 13.70 10.57 -13.45
CA ARG A 43 14.88 10.37 -14.31
C ARG A 43 15.23 11.62 -15.12
N GLU A 44 14.22 12.35 -15.63
CA GLU A 44 14.41 13.62 -16.33
C GLU A 44 14.87 14.74 -15.41
N ALA A 45 14.37 14.81 -14.18
CA ALA A 45 14.83 15.77 -13.17
C ALA A 45 16.29 15.50 -12.78
N SER A 46 16.65 14.24 -12.48
CA SER A 46 18.03 13.84 -12.19
C SER A 46 18.95 14.13 -13.38
N SER A 47 18.51 13.81 -14.60
CA SER A 47 19.26 14.08 -15.84
C SER A 47 19.46 15.57 -16.08
N ARG A 48 18.44 16.41 -15.83
CA ARG A 48 18.54 17.88 -15.98
C ARG A 48 19.49 18.50 -14.96
N VAL A 49 19.48 18.00 -13.71
CA VAL A 49 20.43 18.44 -12.67
C VAL A 49 21.86 18.06 -13.07
N LEU A 50 22.08 16.82 -13.51
CA LEU A 50 23.39 16.35 -13.97
C LEU A 50 23.87 17.12 -15.20
N THR A 51 22.98 17.38 -16.16
CA THR A 51 23.29 18.11 -17.40
C THR A 51 23.63 19.57 -17.12
N ARG A 52 22.89 20.24 -16.23
CA ARG A 52 23.22 21.61 -15.80
C ARG A 52 24.53 21.65 -15.02
N PHE A 53 24.81 20.67 -14.18
CA PHE A 53 26.07 20.56 -13.46
C PHE A 53 27.26 20.39 -14.43
N VAL A 54 27.17 19.47 -15.39
CA VAL A 54 28.19 19.26 -16.43
C VAL A 54 28.35 20.50 -17.32
N SER A 55 27.25 21.17 -17.68
CA SER A 55 27.27 22.41 -18.44
C SER A 55 27.99 23.53 -17.70
N ASN A 56 27.72 23.69 -16.39
CA ASN A 56 28.39 24.67 -15.55
C ASN A 56 29.89 24.36 -15.38
N ILE A 57 30.28 23.08 -15.28
CA ILE A 57 31.69 22.67 -15.29
C ILE A 57 32.34 23.03 -16.62
N ARG A 58 31.71 22.73 -17.76
CA ARG A 58 32.23 23.08 -19.09
C ARG A 58 32.39 24.59 -19.25
N HIS A 59 31.41 25.36 -18.82
CA HIS A 59 31.46 26.82 -18.91
C HIS A 59 32.56 27.40 -18.01
N PHE A 60 32.73 26.84 -16.81
CA PHE A 60 33.82 27.23 -15.90
C PHE A 60 35.21 26.89 -16.45
N LEU A 61 35.34 25.76 -17.16
CA LEU A 61 36.58 25.36 -17.83
C LEU A 61 36.86 26.14 -19.12
N SER A 62 35.86 26.81 -19.71
CA SER A 62 36.00 27.55 -20.97
C SER A 62 36.34 29.04 -20.80
N VAL A 63 36.55 29.55 -19.58
CA VAL A 63 36.84 30.98 -19.36
C VAL A 63 38.32 31.31 -19.58
N ASP A 64 38.55 32.02 -20.70
CA ASP A 64 39.72 32.75 -21.21
C ASP A 64 41.15 32.21 -20.98
N PRO A 65 41.89 31.88 -22.06
CA PRO A 65 43.29 31.44 -22.00
C PRO A 65 44.30 32.56 -21.67
N GLU A 66 43.89 33.83 -21.53
CA GLU A 66 44.81 34.94 -21.23
C GLU A 66 45.16 35.14 -19.74
N LEU A 67 44.51 34.39 -18.83
CA LEU A 67 44.84 34.43 -17.41
C LEU A 67 46.02 33.50 -17.12
N GLY A 68 47.22 34.10 -16.95
CA GLY A 68 48.49 33.40 -16.79
C GLY A 68 48.52 32.24 -15.78
N ASN A 69 49.51 31.35 -15.98
CA ASN A 69 49.72 30.03 -15.36
C ASN A 69 49.52 29.93 -13.82
N GLY A 70 49.55 31.04 -13.08
CA GLY A 70 49.28 31.06 -11.64
C GLY A 70 47.84 30.68 -11.23
N ASN A 71 46.87 30.69 -12.15
CA ASN A 71 45.45 30.47 -11.84
C ASN A 71 44.94 29.03 -12.07
N LEU A 72 45.74 28.17 -12.70
CA LEU A 72 45.33 26.79 -13.02
C LEU A 72 45.23 25.90 -11.78
N LEU A 73 46.16 26.04 -10.84
CA LEU A 73 46.18 25.26 -9.60
C LEU A 73 44.93 25.57 -8.74
N THR A 74 44.57 26.85 -8.64
CA THR A 74 43.41 27.34 -7.89
C THR A 74 42.08 26.85 -8.48
N ARG A 75 41.98 26.81 -9.81
CA ARG A 75 40.80 26.27 -10.51
C ARG A 75 40.68 24.76 -10.32
N MET A 76 41.79 24.03 -10.32
CA MET A 76 41.80 22.58 -10.13
C MET A 76 41.43 22.18 -8.70
N GLU A 77 41.85 22.94 -7.69
CA GLU A 77 41.44 22.72 -6.30
C GLU A 77 39.96 23.08 -6.06
N MET A 78 39.44 24.16 -6.67
CA MET A 78 38.00 24.44 -6.63
C MET A 78 37.16 23.35 -7.31
N LEU A 79 37.64 22.81 -8.44
CA LEU A 79 36.95 21.72 -9.15
C LEU A 79 36.91 20.44 -8.31
N LYS A 80 38.02 20.07 -7.65
CA LYS A 80 38.07 18.95 -6.70
C LYS A 80 37.09 19.16 -5.54
N THR A 81 37.02 20.39 -5.02
CA THR A 81 36.14 20.74 -3.90
C THR A 81 34.66 20.63 -4.31
N LEU A 82 34.29 21.15 -5.49
CA LEU A 82 32.95 21.03 -6.07
C LEU A 82 32.55 19.59 -6.38
N LEU A 83 33.47 18.77 -6.92
CA LEU A 83 33.23 17.34 -7.14
C LEU A 83 32.98 16.61 -5.81
N THR A 84 33.77 16.92 -4.78
CA THR A 84 33.64 16.28 -3.46
C THR A 84 32.30 16.64 -2.79
N LEU A 85 31.87 17.90 -2.87
CA LEU A 85 30.54 18.34 -2.41
C LEU A 85 29.39 17.68 -3.19
N ALA A 86 29.52 17.53 -4.51
CA ALA A 86 28.50 16.88 -5.34
C ALA A 86 28.35 15.38 -5.04
N CYS A 87 29.46 14.70 -4.73
CA CYS A 87 29.45 13.29 -4.30
C CYS A 87 28.87 13.11 -2.90
N LEU A 88 29.12 14.03 -1.96
CA LEU A 88 28.56 14.01 -0.61
C LEU A 88 27.04 14.30 -0.58
N ALA A 89 26.53 15.10 -1.52
CA ALA A 89 25.09 15.39 -1.64
C ALA A 89 24.27 14.22 -2.23
N HIS A 90 24.89 13.22 -2.84
CA HIS A 90 24.22 12.01 -3.36
C HIS A 90 24.14 10.86 -2.33
N ALA A 91 24.82 10.98 -1.19
CA ALA A 91 24.79 9.98 -0.12
C ALA A 91 23.58 10.24 0.79
N GLY A 92 22.38 9.81 0.40
CA GLY A 92 21.22 9.98 1.29
C GLY A 92 19.86 9.53 0.81
N ILE A 93 19.72 8.89 -0.35
CA ILE A 93 18.43 8.33 -0.77
C ILE A 93 18.53 6.81 -0.67
N ALA A 94 18.36 6.29 0.55
CA ALA A 94 18.07 4.89 0.72
C ALA A 94 16.61 4.70 0.26
N GLY A 95 16.43 4.10 -0.92
CA GLY A 95 15.10 3.78 -1.43
C GLY A 95 14.48 2.65 -0.60
N ALA A 96 13.15 2.64 -0.49
CA ALA A 96 12.42 1.53 0.13
C ALA A 96 12.80 0.20 -0.56
N THR A 97 13.08 -0.83 0.24
CA THR A 97 13.33 -2.18 -0.27
C THR A 97 12.00 -2.87 -0.49
N VAL A 98 11.76 -3.39 -1.69
CA VAL A 98 10.56 -4.19 -1.97
C VAL A 98 10.78 -5.59 -1.41
N ILE A 99 9.92 -6.01 -0.49
CA ILE A 99 9.91 -7.37 0.08
C ILE A 99 9.22 -8.31 -0.88
N THR A 100 8.03 -7.92 -1.34
CA THR A 100 7.24 -8.69 -2.30
C THR A 100 6.36 -7.75 -3.12
N SER A 101 6.06 -8.17 -4.34
CA SER A 101 5.16 -7.50 -5.29
C SER A 101 4.40 -8.59 -6.05
N GLN A 102 3.08 -8.49 -6.09
CA GLN A 102 2.21 -9.46 -6.76
C GLN A 102 1.14 -8.71 -7.57
N ASP A 103 1.13 -8.92 -8.88
CA ASP A 103 0.16 -8.34 -9.82
C ASP A 103 -1.00 -9.30 -10.13
N PHE A 104 -1.00 -10.48 -9.51
CA PHE A 104 -2.03 -11.52 -9.65
C PHE A 104 -2.46 -11.81 -11.10
N SER A 105 -1.56 -11.61 -12.07
CA SER A 105 -1.76 -12.02 -13.47
C SER A 105 -1.73 -13.54 -13.66
N THR A 106 -1.33 -14.27 -12.62
CA THR A 106 -1.36 -15.72 -12.50
C THR A 106 -1.78 -16.11 -11.08
N ASP A 107 -2.23 -17.35 -10.89
CA ASP A 107 -2.67 -17.82 -9.58
C ASP A 107 -1.59 -17.66 -8.52
N PRO A 108 -1.94 -17.13 -7.33
CA PRO A 108 -1.01 -17.06 -6.22
C PRO A 108 -0.62 -18.46 -5.74
N VAL A 109 0.60 -18.61 -5.23
CA VAL A 109 1.02 -19.86 -4.58
C VAL A 109 0.25 -20.01 -3.27
N LEU A 110 -0.48 -21.12 -3.11
CA LEU A 110 -1.30 -21.39 -1.93
C LEU A 110 -0.66 -22.46 -1.03
N ALA A 111 -0.94 -22.38 0.26
CA ALA A 111 -0.64 -23.42 1.24
C ALA A 111 -1.80 -23.58 2.24
N GLU A 112 -1.91 -24.73 2.90
CA GLU A 112 -2.93 -24.95 3.95
C GLU A 112 -2.49 -24.37 5.31
N SER A 113 -1.18 -24.33 5.55
CA SER A 113 -0.57 -23.82 6.78
C SER A 113 0.49 -22.78 6.47
N GLN A 114 0.90 -22.02 7.51
CA GLN A 114 1.95 -21.02 7.40
C GLN A 114 3.18 -21.56 6.65
N THR A 115 3.46 -20.93 5.50
CA THR A 115 4.52 -21.33 4.57
C THR A 115 5.09 -20.08 3.93
N ALA A 116 6.40 -19.91 4.03
CA ALA A 116 7.09 -18.76 3.44
C ALA A 116 6.88 -18.71 1.92
N GLY A 117 6.51 -17.52 1.40
CA GLY A 117 6.28 -17.31 -0.02
C GLY A 117 4.96 -17.86 -0.56
N ALA A 118 4.04 -18.31 0.30
CA ALA A 118 2.71 -18.77 -0.09
C ALA A 118 1.62 -18.09 0.74
N TRP A 119 0.43 -17.96 0.13
CA TRP A 119 -0.78 -17.52 0.81
C TRP A 119 -1.44 -18.70 1.53
N TYR A 120 -1.58 -18.60 2.84
CA TYR A 120 -2.15 -19.66 3.66
C TYR A 120 -3.40 -19.22 4.41
N THR A 121 -4.23 -20.18 4.82
CA THR A 121 -5.52 -19.90 5.43
C THR A 121 -5.41 -19.04 6.68
N ASP A 122 -6.15 -17.91 6.72
CA ASP A 122 -6.37 -17.13 7.94
C ASP A 122 -7.76 -17.45 8.49
N ARG A 123 -7.82 -18.06 9.68
CA ARG A 123 -9.03 -18.49 10.41
C ARG A 123 -9.90 -19.52 9.67
N TYR A 124 -10.42 -19.18 8.50
CA TYR A 124 -11.23 -20.01 7.62
C TYR A 124 -10.94 -19.66 6.16
N ALA A 125 -10.74 -20.67 5.32
CA ALA A 125 -10.39 -20.45 3.93
C ALA A 125 -11.60 -19.85 3.17
N PRO A 126 -11.38 -18.90 2.26
CA PRO A 126 -12.43 -18.49 1.33
C PRO A 126 -12.77 -19.63 0.38
N ALA A 127 -13.95 -19.59 -0.25
CA ALA A 127 -14.37 -20.56 -1.25
C ALA A 127 -13.42 -20.58 -2.47
N ALA A 128 -12.83 -19.43 -2.83
CA ALA A 128 -11.74 -19.34 -3.79
C ALA A 128 -10.77 -18.20 -3.46
N PHE A 129 -9.50 -18.38 -3.85
CA PHE A 129 -8.43 -17.38 -3.76
C PHE A 129 -7.49 -17.58 -4.96
N GLU A 130 -7.89 -17.04 -6.11
CA GLU A 130 -7.29 -17.37 -7.41
C GLU A 130 -7.25 -16.14 -8.32
N SER A 131 -6.46 -16.21 -9.39
CA SER A 131 -6.43 -15.17 -10.41
C SER A 131 -7.63 -15.34 -11.34
N GLN A 132 -8.36 -14.25 -11.59
CA GLN A 132 -9.51 -14.22 -12.48
C GLN A 132 -9.43 -13.02 -13.41
N GLU A 133 -9.84 -13.20 -14.67
CA GLU A 133 -10.02 -12.09 -15.60
C GLU A 133 -11.17 -11.19 -15.13
N PHE A 134 -10.87 -9.93 -14.83
CA PHE A 134 -11.83 -8.95 -14.36
C PHE A 134 -11.47 -7.55 -14.89
N ILE A 135 -12.40 -6.95 -15.62
CA ILE A 135 -12.23 -5.64 -16.29
C ILE A 135 -10.99 -5.66 -17.23
N GLY A 136 -10.83 -6.76 -17.98
CA GLY A 136 -9.82 -6.87 -19.03
C GLY A 136 -8.39 -7.17 -18.57
N ASP A 137 -8.21 -7.65 -17.33
CA ASP A 137 -6.91 -7.96 -16.75
C ASP A 137 -7.02 -9.07 -15.69
N GLY A 138 -5.91 -9.73 -15.34
CA GLY A 138 -5.87 -10.71 -14.26
C GLY A 138 -5.88 -10.01 -12.90
N ARG A 139 -6.83 -10.37 -12.03
CA ARG A 139 -6.97 -9.82 -10.68
C ARG A 139 -7.08 -10.96 -9.68
N LEU A 140 -6.66 -10.74 -8.43
CA LEU A 140 -6.97 -11.68 -7.37
C LEU A 140 -8.47 -11.62 -7.05
N ALA A 141 -9.17 -12.73 -7.24
CA ALA A 141 -10.54 -12.93 -6.79
C ALA A 141 -10.55 -13.64 -5.43
N VAL A 142 -11.14 -12.99 -4.43
CA VAL A 142 -11.38 -13.57 -3.11
C VAL A 142 -12.88 -13.83 -2.95
N THR A 143 -13.28 -15.08 -3.19
CA THR A 143 -14.69 -15.50 -3.25
C THR A 143 -15.10 -16.20 -1.97
N ILE A 144 -16.24 -15.81 -1.41
CA ILE A 144 -16.91 -16.48 -0.29
C ILE A 144 -18.24 -17.05 -0.76
N SER A 145 -18.71 -18.10 -0.10
CA SER A 145 -20.00 -18.72 -0.38
C SER A 145 -20.96 -18.62 0.80
N ALA A 146 -22.25 -18.53 0.52
CA ALA A 146 -23.30 -18.63 1.53
C ALA A 146 -23.29 -19.98 2.26
N ASP A 147 -22.83 -21.05 1.60
CA ASP A 147 -22.67 -22.37 2.21
C ASP A 147 -21.61 -22.37 3.33
N ASP A 148 -20.65 -21.43 3.28
CA ASP A 148 -19.64 -21.21 4.32
C ASP A 148 -20.09 -20.24 5.42
N SER A 149 -21.40 -20.09 5.62
CA SER A 149 -21.98 -19.34 6.74
C SER A 149 -21.58 -19.91 8.11
N ALA A 150 -21.84 -19.18 9.20
CA ALA A 150 -21.64 -19.69 10.56
C ALA A 150 -22.34 -21.04 10.80
N ALA A 151 -23.54 -21.23 10.24
CA ALA A 151 -24.29 -22.48 10.38
C ALA A 151 -23.89 -23.58 9.38
N GLY A 152 -23.32 -23.21 8.22
CA GLY A 152 -22.92 -24.15 7.17
C GLY A 152 -21.54 -24.78 7.36
N ARG A 153 -20.73 -24.24 8.29
CA ARG A 153 -19.36 -24.69 8.54
C ARG A 153 -19.25 -25.78 9.61
N PRO A 154 -18.11 -26.50 9.67
CA PRO A 154 -17.82 -27.43 10.76
C PRO A 154 -17.96 -26.76 12.13
N ALA A 155 -18.39 -27.53 13.15
CA ALA A 155 -18.70 -27.00 14.48
C ALA A 155 -17.56 -26.18 15.14
N TYR A 156 -16.30 -26.50 14.83
CA TYR A 156 -15.15 -25.75 15.36
C TYR A 156 -15.03 -24.33 14.77
N ALA A 157 -15.67 -24.06 13.62
CA ALA A 157 -15.64 -22.80 12.89
C ALA A 157 -17.02 -22.12 12.80
N ALA A 158 -17.97 -22.50 13.65
CA ALA A 158 -19.36 -22.03 13.59
C ALA A 158 -19.60 -20.63 14.21
N GLY A 159 -18.53 -19.93 14.64
CA GLY A 159 -18.63 -18.61 15.27
C GLY A 159 -18.38 -17.46 14.30
N ALA A 160 -18.94 -16.28 14.60
CA ALA A 160 -18.77 -15.06 13.79
C ALA A 160 -17.31 -14.63 13.59
N PHE A 161 -16.39 -15.05 14.48
CA PHE A 161 -14.94 -14.87 14.30
C PHE A 161 -14.43 -15.41 12.96
N TYR A 162 -15.00 -16.52 12.49
CA TYR A 162 -14.61 -17.14 11.25
C TYR A 162 -15.30 -16.51 10.03
N ASN A 163 -16.26 -15.59 10.20
CA ASN A 163 -16.88 -14.90 9.07
C ASN A 163 -15.86 -14.09 8.27
N THR A 164 -14.76 -13.67 8.88
CA THR A 164 -13.59 -13.21 8.14
C THR A 164 -12.93 -14.40 7.46
N GLN A 165 -13.06 -14.48 6.14
CA GLN A 165 -12.53 -15.58 5.32
C GLN A 165 -11.50 -15.03 4.36
N GLY A 166 -10.27 -15.54 4.45
CA GLY A 166 -9.15 -14.97 3.71
C GLY A 166 -7.89 -15.80 3.80
N ARG A 167 -6.83 -15.25 3.20
CA ARG A 167 -5.50 -15.83 3.27
C ARG A 167 -4.47 -14.80 3.70
N LYS A 168 -3.45 -15.29 4.39
CA LYS A 168 -2.34 -14.55 4.98
C LYS A 168 -1.04 -14.82 4.21
N PHE A 169 -0.16 -13.83 4.14
CA PHE A 169 1.16 -13.92 3.52
C PHE A 169 2.23 -13.33 4.46
N ASP A 170 3.32 -14.08 4.67
CA ASP A 170 4.42 -13.67 5.55
C ASP A 170 5.30 -12.60 4.89
N LEU A 171 5.63 -11.53 5.63
CA LEU A 171 6.38 -10.37 5.16
C LEU A 171 7.73 -10.18 5.84
N GLY A 172 7.97 -10.81 6.98
CA GLY A 172 9.28 -10.75 7.66
C GLY A 172 9.69 -9.36 8.18
N ALA A 173 8.70 -8.49 8.50
CA ALA A 173 8.82 -7.12 9.02
C ALA A 173 8.74 -5.99 7.96
N ALA A 174 7.72 -6.00 7.09
CA ALA A 174 7.43 -4.85 6.24
C ALA A 174 7.08 -3.61 7.07
N THR A 175 7.38 -2.41 6.58
CA THR A 175 6.87 -1.17 7.18
C THR A 175 5.71 -0.60 6.39
N THR A 176 5.54 -0.98 5.12
CA THR A 176 4.40 -0.54 4.31
C THR A 176 3.81 -1.73 3.58
N VAL A 177 2.48 -1.80 3.55
CA VAL A 177 1.71 -2.70 2.69
C VAL A 177 0.68 -1.89 1.92
N SER A 178 0.54 -2.17 0.63
CA SER A 178 -0.47 -1.53 -0.22
C SER A 178 -1.07 -2.51 -1.22
N ILE A 179 -2.33 -2.31 -1.57
CA ILE A 179 -3.02 -3.08 -2.60
C ILE A 179 -4.09 -2.22 -3.27
N ASP A 180 -4.37 -2.48 -4.54
CA ASP A 180 -5.53 -1.96 -5.23
C ASP A 180 -6.75 -2.83 -4.87
N PHE A 181 -7.86 -2.20 -4.49
CA PHE A 181 -9.12 -2.86 -4.13
C PHE A 181 -10.25 -2.26 -4.96
N TYR A 182 -10.99 -3.12 -5.67
CA TYR A 182 -12.16 -2.71 -6.43
C TYR A 182 -13.37 -2.48 -5.53
N ILE A 183 -13.93 -1.28 -5.56
CA ILE A 183 -15.16 -0.96 -4.82
C ILE A 183 -16.35 -1.17 -5.76
N ASP A 184 -17.03 -2.31 -5.61
CA ASP A 184 -18.20 -2.64 -6.42
C ASP A 184 -19.36 -1.65 -6.17
N PRO A 185 -20.06 -1.17 -7.21
CA PRO A 185 -21.22 -0.30 -7.04
C PRO A 185 -22.33 -0.87 -6.14
N SER A 186 -22.46 -2.19 -6.03
CA SER A 186 -23.40 -2.83 -5.11
C SER A 186 -23.08 -2.60 -3.63
N PHE A 187 -21.89 -2.10 -3.30
CA PHE A 187 -21.54 -1.75 -1.92
C PHE A 187 -22.17 -0.42 -1.51
N GLU A 188 -22.65 0.38 -2.45
CA GLU A 188 -23.33 1.63 -2.17
C GLU A 188 -24.62 1.37 -1.38
N ASN A 189 -24.71 1.96 -0.18
CA ASN A 189 -25.81 1.77 0.78
C ASN A 189 -26.00 0.35 1.32
N ALA A 190 -25.10 -0.58 1.02
CA ALA A 190 -25.12 -1.90 1.61
C ALA A 190 -24.47 -1.86 3.01
N ALA A 191 -25.11 -2.54 3.95
CA ALA A 191 -24.68 -2.57 5.34
C ALA A 191 -23.76 -3.76 5.63
N GLY A 192 -22.93 -3.62 6.65
CA GLY A 192 -22.03 -4.67 7.12
C GLY A 192 -20.71 -4.71 6.36
N ARG A 193 -19.85 -5.63 6.81
CA ARG A 193 -18.45 -5.70 6.41
C ARG A 193 -18.26 -6.34 5.03
N PHE A 194 -17.41 -5.74 4.20
CA PHE A 194 -17.01 -6.30 2.91
C PHE A 194 -15.66 -7.00 3.00
N GLY A 195 -14.60 -6.24 3.23
CA GLY A 195 -13.22 -6.73 3.25
C GLY A 195 -12.22 -5.58 3.11
N GLY A 196 -10.95 -5.91 2.97
CA GLY A 196 -9.86 -4.95 2.87
C GLY A 196 -8.50 -5.59 3.13
N ILE A 197 -7.61 -4.86 3.80
CA ILE A 197 -6.25 -5.32 4.14
C ILE A 197 -6.00 -5.28 5.64
N TRP A 198 -5.43 -6.35 6.18
CA TRP A 198 -5.04 -6.41 7.59
C TRP A 198 -3.54 -6.69 7.67
N GLY A 199 -2.86 -6.05 8.60
CA GLY A 199 -1.50 -6.41 9.00
C GLY A 199 -1.46 -7.01 10.40
N THR A 200 -0.41 -7.77 10.67
CA THR A 200 -0.03 -8.15 12.05
C THR A 200 1.24 -7.39 12.42
N GLY A 201 1.12 -6.39 13.28
CA GLY A 201 2.25 -5.66 13.84
C GLY A 201 2.97 -6.46 14.92
N ILE A 202 4.30 -6.45 14.89
CA ILE A 202 5.15 -7.08 15.90
C ILE A 202 6.07 -6.05 16.59
N ASP A 203 6.33 -6.27 17.87
CA ASP A 203 7.32 -5.50 18.64
C ASP A 203 8.76 -6.03 18.42
N ALA A 204 9.72 -5.39 19.09
CA ALA A 204 11.13 -5.79 19.02
C ALA A 204 11.44 -7.20 19.56
N GLY A 205 10.53 -7.78 20.36
CA GLY A 205 10.59 -9.16 20.85
C GLY A 205 9.94 -10.17 19.90
N GLY A 206 9.32 -9.71 18.80
CA GLY A 206 8.54 -10.53 17.88
C GLY A 206 7.15 -10.90 18.40
N ALA A 207 6.68 -10.27 19.48
CA ALA A 207 5.33 -10.45 19.98
C ALA A 207 4.36 -9.53 19.22
N VAL A 208 3.09 -9.94 19.10
CA VAL A 208 2.06 -9.12 18.46
C VAL A 208 1.83 -7.84 19.28
N SER A 209 2.00 -6.69 18.64
CA SER A 209 1.85 -5.36 19.23
C SER A 209 0.64 -4.59 18.70
N ALA A 210 0.15 -4.93 17.50
CA ALA A 210 -1.00 -4.27 16.88
C ALA A 210 -1.62 -5.12 15.76
N TYR A 211 -2.88 -4.82 15.42
CA TYR A 211 -3.54 -5.28 14.20
C TYR A 211 -3.99 -4.06 13.39
N PRO A 212 -3.11 -3.44 12.58
CA PRO A 212 -3.53 -2.37 11.71
C PRO A 212 -4.42 -2.95 10.61
N ILE A 213 -5.65 -2.44 10.52
CA ILE A 213 -6.68 -2.96 9.60
C ILE A 213 -7.31 -1.78 8.87
N LEU A 214 -7.48 -1.90 7.56
CA LEU A 214 -8.20 -0.96 6.71
C LEU A 214 -9.23 -1.73 5.87
N GLU A 215 -10.51 -1.52 6.13
CA GLU A 215 -11.62 -2.19 5.45
C GLU A 215 -12.65 -1.20 4.90
N PHE A 216 -13.42 -1.64 3.92
CA PHE A 216 -14.61 -0.93 3.46
C PHE A 216 -15.87 -1.58 4.06
N PHE A 217 -16.73 -0.76 4.66
CA PHE A 217 -18.07 -1.16 5.11
C PHE A 217 -18.96 0.01 5.48
N ASP A 218 -20.28 -0.21 5.51
CA ASP A 218 -21.28 0.82 5.81
C ASP A 218 -21.05 2.13 5.03
N ASN A 219 -20.77 2.00 3.73
CA ASN A 219 -20.52 3.11 2.79
C ASN A 219 -19.32 4.03 3.17
N GLN A 220 -18.29 3.47 3.80
CA GLN A 220 -17.06 4.20 4.14
C GLN A 220 -15.86 3.29 4.36
N PHE A 221 -14.66 3.86 4.39
CA PHE A 221 -13.47 3.18 4.89
C PHE A 221 -13.42 3.25 6.42
N MET A 222 -12.88 2.21 7.01
CA MET A 222 -12.84 2.01 8.46
C MET A 222 -11.46 1.49 8.84
N ALA A 223 -10.90 2.03 9.93
CA ALA A 223 -9.70 1.49 10.56
C ALA A 223 -10.04 0.79 11.88
N PHE A 224 -9.31 -0.27 12.22
CA PHE A 224 -9.45 -0.89 13.54
C PHE A 224 -8.55 -0.21 14.58
N ASP A 225 -9.14 0.20 15.69
CA ASP A 225 -8.43 0.68 16.87
C ASP A 225 -8.13 -0.50 17.79
N PHE A 226 -6.88 -0.97 17.73
CA PHE A 226 -6.40 -2.06 18.55
C PHE A 226 -6.40 -1.76 20.05
N LEU A 227 -6.16 -0.51 20.45
CA LEU A 227 -6.04 -0.14 21.86
C LEU A 227 -7.40 -0.13 22.55
N ASN A 228 -8.40 0.45 21.89
CA ASN A 228 -9.73 0.60 22.46
C ASN A 228 -10.70 -0.52 22.04
N GLY A 229 -10.31 -1.36 21.08
CA GLY A 229 -11.11 -2.50 20.61
C GLY A 229 -12.36 -2.06 19.86
N GLY A 230 -12.21 -1.30 18.77
CA GLY A 230 -13.32 -0.77 18.01
C GLY A 230 -12.96 -0.31 16.60
N TRP A 231 -13.96 0.13 15.85
CA TRP A 231 -13.79 0.66 14.50
C TRP A 231 -13.86 2.19 14.49
N ILE A 232 -12.96 2.81 13.74
CA ILE A 232 -12.92 4.25 13.50
C ILE A 232 -13.37 4.50 12.05
N GLY A 233 -14.43 5.27 11.87
CA GLY A 233 -14.89 5.71 10.55
C GLY A 233 -13.96 6.74 9.94
N LEU A 234 -13.46 6.44 8.74
CA LEU A 234 -12.55 7.30 7.98
C LEU A 234 -13.29 8.11 6.92
N GLY A 235 -14.52 7.74 6.60
CA GLY A 235 -15.28 8.33 5.50
C GLY A 235 -14.79 7.83 4.12
N LEU A 236 -14.98 8.67 3.11
CA LEU A 236 -14.57 8.41 1.73
C LEU A 236 -13.50 9.44 1.34
N PRO A 237 -12.45 9.05 0.60
CA PRO A 237 -11.43 9.98 0.12
C PRO A 237 -12.01 10.97 -0.89
N THR A 238 -11.29 12.05 -1.13
CA THR A 238 -11.66 13.08 -2.10
C THR A 238 -11.74 12.48 -3.51
N GLY A 239 -12.88 12.71 -4.18
CA GLY A 239 -13.09 12.21 -5.54
C GLY A 239 -13.37 10.70 -5.62
N PHE A 240 -13.71 10.06 -4.50
CA PHE A 240 -14.16 8.68 -4.47
C PHE A 240 -15.33 8.43 -5.42
N ALA A 241 -15.27 7.30 -6.12
CA ALA A 241 -16.35 6.77 -6.92
C ALA A 241 -16.41 5.25 -6.77
N TYR A 242 -17.63 4.74 -6.84
CA TYR A 242 -17.87 3.31 -6.99
C TYR A 242 -17.53 2.84 -8.41
N GLY A 243 -17.25 1.54 -8.56
CA GLY A 243 -16.92 0.93 -9.83
C GLY A 243 -15.48 1.18 -10.26
N GLU A 244 -14.60 1.60 -9.34
CA GLU A 244 -13.19 1.86 -9.58
C GLU A 244 -12.31 1.14 -8.56
N PHE A 245 -11.03 0.96 -8.92
CA PHE A 245 -10.00 0.54 -7.98
C PHE A 245 -9.51 1.73 -7.16
N VAL A 246 -9.40 1.53 -5.85
CA VAL A 246 -8.69 2.43 -4.93
C VAL A 246 -7.45 1.74 -4.39
N THR A 247 -6.38 2.48 -4.11
CA THR A 247 -5.19 1.89 -3.46
C THR A 247 -5.35 2.02 -1.95
N LEU A 248 -5.52 0.90 -1.25
CA LEU A 248 -5.43 0.84 0.21
C LEU A 248 -3.97 0.78 0.62
N SER A 249 -3.58 1.53 1.65
CA SER A 249 -2.22 1.50 2.18
C SER A 249 -2.19 1.64 3.69
N ILE A 250 -1.34 0.85 4.33
CA ILE A 250 -0.97 0.96 5.74
C ILE A 250 0.54 1.14 5.78
N SER A 251 0.99 2.26 6.36
CA SER A 251 2.42 2.55 6.53
C SER A 251 2.75 2.76 8.00
N LEU A 252 3.84 2.14 8.45
CA LEU A 252 4.41 2.23 9.77
C LEU A 252 5.63 3.16 9.74
N ASN A 253 5.56 4.22 10.53
CA ASN A 253 6.71 5.02 10.90
C ASN A 253 7.20 4.60 12.28
N THR A 254 8.27 3.82 12.33
CA THR A 254 8.87 3.32 13.58
C THR A 254 9.55 4.41 14.40
N HIS A 255 9.84 5.58 13.80
CA HIS A 255 10.46 6.70 14.51
C HIS A 255 9.46 7.55 15.28
N THR A 256 8.27 7.74 14.71
CA THR A 256 7.17 8.46 15.38
C THR A 256 6.21 7.53 16.10
N ASP A 257 6.43 6.21 16.02
CA ASP A 257 5.55 5.16 16.54
C ASP A 257 4.10 5.35 16.04
N GLN A 258 3.95 5.47 14.72
CA GLN A 258 2.66 5.76 14.08
C GLN A 258 2.36 4.85 12.91
N PHE A 259 1.09 4.44 12.80
CA PHE A 259 0.51 3.93 11.56
C PHE A 259 -0.20 5.07 10.83
N THR A 260 -0.03 5.13 9.52
CA THR A 260 -0.80 5.96 8.59
C THR A 260 -1.64 5.07 7.70
N TYR A 261 -2.94 5.35 7.65
CA TYR A 261 -3.92 4.66 6.81
C TYR A 261 -4.31 5.58 5.66
N SER A 262 -4.11 5.11 4.43
CA SER A 262 -4.38 5.91 3.23
C SER A 262 -5.26 5.18 2.23
N VAL A 263 -6.05 5.94 1.49
CA VAL A 263 -6.83 5.47 0.34
C VAL A 263 -6.55 6.38 -0.85
N SER A 264 -6.09 5.80 -1.97
CA SER A 264 -5.73 6.53 -3.19
C SER A 264 -4.79 7.72 -2.92
N ASP A 265 -3.72 7.45 -2.16
CA ASP A 265 -2.70 8.41 -1.69
C ASP A 265 -3.16 9.48 -0.69
N GLU A 266 -4.46 9.54 -0.35
CA GLU A 266 -4.97 10.43 0.70
C GLU A 266 -4.84 9.74 2.07
N ALA A 267 -4.06 10.33 2.98
CA ALA A 267 -3.97 9.86 4.36
C ALA A 267 -5.24 10.25 5.14
N LEU A 268 -6.02 9.26 5.55
CA LEU A 268 -7.30 9.46 6.24
C LEU A 268 -7.17 9.37 7.76
N LEU A 269 -6.19 8.61 8.27
CA LEU A 269 -5.93 8.48 9.69
C LEU A 269 -4.44 8.30 9.97
N THR A 270 -4.00 8.87 11.08
CA THR A 270 -2.73 8.51 11.73
C THR A 270 -3.03 8.09 13.16
N GLY A 271 -2.56 6.91 13.56
CA GLY A 271 -2.77 6.34 14.89
C GLY A 271 -1.46 5.84 15.50
N ALA A 272 -1.45 5.55 16.79
CA ALA A 272 -0.28 5.00 17.47
C ALA A 272 0.04 3.59 16.94
N ALA A 273 1.34 3.29 16.77
CA ALA A 273 1.82 1.98 16.37
C ALA A 273 2.16 1.07 17.55
N ASN A 274 2.09 1.58 18.79
CA ASN A 274 2.17 0.80 20.03
C ASN A 274 3.48 -0.01 20.14
N GLY A 275 4.60 0.59 19.74
CA GLY A 275 5.91 -0.06 19.74
C GLY A 275 6.08 -1.10 18.63
N THR A 276 5.21 -1.12 17.62
CA THR A 276 5.38 -1.97 16.44
C THR A 276 6.65 -1.56 15.69
N VAL A 277 7.50 -2.54 15.40
CA VAL A 277 8.74 -2.35 14.63
C VAL A 277 8.66 -2.89 13.21
N GLY A 278 7.60 -3.63 12.88
CA GLY A 278 7.32 -4.13 11.54
C GLY A 278 6.01 -4.91 11.46
N LEU A 279 5.58 -5.21 10.23
CA LEU A 279 4.45 -6.06 9.90
C LEU A 279 4.97 -7.46 9.58
N ALA A 280 4.61 -8.42 10.41
CA ALA A 280 5.03 -9.82 10.25
C ALA A 280 4.34 -10.47 9.05
N ASP A 281 3.07 -10.13 8.83
CA ASP A 281 2.22 -10.67 7.78
C ASP A 281 1.15 -9.67 7.33
N VAL A 282 0.56 -9.96 6.18
CA VAL A 282 -0.65 -9.30 5.65
C VAL A 282 -1.74 -10.34 5.42
N ILE A 283 -3.00 -9.95 5.56
CA ILE A 283 -4.17 -10.76 5.25
C ILE A 283 -5.00 -9.99 4.20
N LEU A 284 -5.46 -10.73 3.20
CA LEU A 284 -6.48 -10.30 2.25
C LEU A 284 -7.72 -11.16 2.48
N GLN A 285 -8.86 -10.52 2.69
CA GLN A 285 -10.05 -11.20 3.17
C GLN A 285 -11.35 -10.58 2.65
N ASN A 286 -12.37 -11.43 2.65
CA ASN A 286 -13.75 -11.10 2.38
C ASN A 286 -14.58 -11.58 3.60
N VAL A 287 -15.62 -10.82 3.97
CA VAL A 287 -16.35 -11.03 5.22
C VAL A 287 -17.73 -11.61 4.97
N ASN A 288 -17.91 -12.88 5.30
CA ASN A 288 -19.19 -13.57 5.25
C ASN A 288 -20.13 -13.07 6.36
N THR A 289 -21.36 -13.56 6.38
CA THR A 289 -22.35 -13.26 7.41
C THR A 289 -22.81 -14.54 8.10
N ASP A 290 -23.48 -14.39 9.25
CA ASP A 290 -24.05 -15.55 9.95
C ASP A 290 -25.10 -16.28 9.10
N ALA A 291 -25.79 -15.55 8.22
CA ALA A 291 -26.76 -16.09 7.28
C ALA A 291 -26.12 -16.65 5.99
N GLY A 292 -24.85 -16.34 5.72
CA GLY A 292 -24.19 -16.65 4.47
C GLY A 292 -24.46 -15.62 3.38
N VAL A 293 -23.43 -15.28 2.60
CA VAL A 293 -23.55 -14.53 1.35
C VAL A 293 -22.56 -15.08 0.33
N ASP A 294 -22.97 -15.09 -0.94
CA ASP A 294 -22.04 -15.28 -2.06
C ASP A 294 -21.49 -13.91 -2.47
N ARG A 295 -20.18 -13.75 -2.46
CA ARG A 295 -19.54 -12.49 -2.87
C ARG A 295 -18.11 -12.74 -3.31
N THR A 296 -17.67 -12.03 -4.34
CA THR A 296 -16.27 -11.96 -4.76
C THR A 296 -15.77 -10.53 -4.59
N LEU A 297 -14.59 -10.39 -3.98
CA LEU A 297 -13.84 -9.14 -3.97
C LEU A 297 -12.66 -9.26 -4.92
N TYR A 298 -12.30 -8.16 -5.58
CA TYR A 298 -11.17 -8.12 -6.51
C TYR A 298 -10.07 -7.20 -5.99
N PHE A 299 -8.85 -7.75 -5.96
CA PHE A 299 -7.64 -7.05 -5.54
C PHE A 299 -6.56 -7.12 -6.61
N ASP A 300 -5.64 -6.16 -6.60
CA ASP A 300 -4.50 -6.17 -7.50
C ASP A 300 -3.28 -5.37 -6.98
N ASN A 301 -2.12 -5.51 -7.61
CA ASN A 301 -0.91 -4.73 -7.38
C ASN A 301 -0.49 -4.70 -5.90
N PHE A 302 -0.53 -5.86 -5.24
CA PHE A 302 -0.05 -5.97 -3.88
C PHE A 302 1.44 -5.69 -3.81
N VAL A 303 1.85 -4.79 -2.92
CA VAL A 303 3.25 -4.47 -2.67
C VAL A 303 3.48 -4.36 -1.17
N ALA A 304 4.55 -4.99 -0.69
CA ALA A 304 5.08 -4.77 0.65
C ALA A 304 6.51 -4.25 0.56
N THR A 305 6.82 -3.22 1.34
CA THR A 305 8.14 -2.61 1.39
C THR A 305 8.65 -2.47 2.82
N LEU A 306 9.97 -2.49 2.93
CA LEU A 306 10.72 -2.08 4.10
C LEU A 306 11.35 -0.73 3.81
N GLU A 307 10.92 0.30 4.51
CA GLU A 307 11.60 1.58 4.50
C GLU A 307 12.90 1.45 5.30
N PRO A 308 14.06 1.75 4.68
CA PRO A 308 15.30 1.75 5.42
C PRO A 308 15.23 2.85 6.48
N ALA A 309 15.78 2.58 7.66
CA ALA A 309 16.00 3.62 8.65
C ALA A 309 16.73 4.80 7.99
N PRO A 310 16.30 6.06 8.23
CA PRO A 310 16.98 7.23 7.72
C PRO A 310 18.47 7.10 8.03
N VAL A 311 19.29 7.03 6.98
CA VAL A 311 20.73 6.98 7.18
C VAL A 311 21.11 8.32 7.80
N PRO A 312 21.66 8.35 9.03
CA PRO A 312 22.08 9.60 9.63
C PRO A 312 23.00 10.29 8.65
N LEU A 313 22.71 11.57 8.32
CA LEU A 313 23.61 12.35 7.49
C LEU A 313 25.02 12.19 8.07
N PRO A 314 26.04 11.86 7.26
CA PRO A 314 27.39 11.73 7.77
C PRO A 314 27.69 12.98 8.60
N ALA A 315 28.14 12.81 9.85
CA ALA A 315 28.44 13.94 10.74
C ALA A 315 29.41 14.97 10.10
N GLY A 316 30.12 14.54 9.04
CA GLY A 316 30.91 15.39 8.17
C GLY A 316 30.14 16.47 7.42
N LEU A 317 28.86 16.29 7.07
CA LEU A 317 28.12 17.26 6.26
C LEU A 317 27.81 18.56 7.03
N PRO A 318 27.29 18.50 8.28
CA PRO A 318 27.25 19.67 9.15
C PRO A 318 28.64 20.27 9.38
N LEU A 319 29.68 19.46 9.62
CA LEU A 319 31.05 19.95 9.84
C LEU A 319 31.62 20.67 8.61
N VAL A 320 31.40 20.16 7.41
CA VAL A 320 31.81 20.77 6.14
C VAL A 320 31.07 22.09 5.93
N LEU A 321 29.75 22.12 6.15
CA LEU A 321 28.97 23.36 6.06
C LEU A 321 29.44 24.41 7.08
N THR A 322 29.73 23.98 8.31
CA THR A 322 30.24 24.87 9.36
C THR A 322 31.64 25.39 9.02
N GLY A 323 32.52 24.53 8.51
CA GLY A 323 33.86 24.89 8.06
C GLY A 323 33.85 25.87 6.88
N LEU A 324 33.00 25.64 5.88
CA LEU A 324 32.82 26.54 4.74
C LEU A 324 32.23 27.90 5.17
N GLY A 325 31.26 27.89 6.09
CA GLY A 325 30.70 29.10 6.68
C GLY A 325 31.76 29.94 7.42
N ALA A 326 32.61 29.29 8.23
CA ALA A 326 33.71 29.95 8.93
C ALA A 326 34.75 30.54 7.96
N LEU A 327 35.11 29.80 6.91
CA LEU A 327 36.03 30.29 5.87
C LEU A 327 35.45 31.48 5.10
N GLY A 328 34.15 31.47 4.77
CA GLY A 328 33.47 32.59 4.13
C GLY A 328 33.47 33.86 5.00
N LEU A 329 33.19 33.70 6.30
CA LEU A 329 33.26 34.81 7.27
C LEU A 329 34.68 35.37 7.42
N ALA A 330 35.70 34.50 7.47
CA ALA A 330 37.09 34.92 7.55
C ALA A 330 37.55 35.66 6.29
N ALA A 331 37.14 35.21 5.10
CA ALA A 331 37.44 35.89 3.84
C ALA A 331 36.76 37.27 3.75
N ARG A 332 35.52 37.40 4.24
CA ARG A 332 34.80 38.69 4.27
C ARG A 332 35.47 39.72 5.18
N ARG A 333 36.08 39.30 6.31
CA ARG A 333 36.78 40.22 7.23
C ARG A 333 38.12 40.75 6.68
N ARG A 334 38.68 40.15 5.64
CA ARG A 334 39.96 40.56 5.02
C ARG A 334 39.79 41.49 3.81
N ARG A 335 38.55 41.74 3.38
CA ARG A 335 38.21 42.76 2.37
C ARG A 335 37.67 43.99 3.08
#